data_AF-A0A261CVN7-F1
#
_entry.id   AF-A0A261CVN7-F1
#
_cell.length_a   1.000
_cell.length_b   1.000
_cell.length_c   1.000
_cell.angle_alpha   90.00
_cell.angle_beta   90.00
_cell.angle_gamma   90.00
#
_symmetry.space_group_name_H-M   'P 1'
#
loop_
_entity.id
_entity.type
_entity.pdbx_description
1 polymer ?
#
loop_
_entity_poly.entity_id
_entity_poly.type
_entity_poly.pdbx_seq_one_letter_code
_entity_poly.pdbx_strand_id
1 'polypeptide(L)'
;MVSGIGAAVLLLGVAGVAGCSDDKEATTTTTSSASTVTVAPSTVTVQPTTTTNAETAAPAPVAPTTTTAAPAGGIMPAVVCMNLQAAQNLIQDNGVFYSRSEDATGEGRMQVNDSNWVVVSQSPEPGVAITEGDAVLSVVKIGETSAC
;
A
#
# COMPACT_ATOMS: atom_id res chain seq x y z
N MET A 1 -52.90 -26.10 -16.03
CA MET A 1 -52.80 -25.80 -14.58
C MET A 1 -52.44 -24.33 -14.48
N VAL A 2 -53.21 -23.59 -13.69
CA VAL A 2 -53.36 -22.13 -13.73
C VAL A 2 -52.45 -21.45 -12.70
N SER A 3 -51.94 -20.27 -13.07
CA SER A 3 -51.68 -19.09 -12.24
C SER A 3 -50.56 -19.09 -11.19
N GLY A 4 -49.84 -17.95 -11.14
CA GLY A 4 -48.93 -17.58 -10.08
C GLY A 4 -48.17 -16.27 -10.36
N ILE A 5 -48.89 -15.15 -10.50
CA ILE A 5 -48.36 -13.77 -10.54
C ILE A 5 -47.97 -13.34 -9.12
N GLY A 6 -46.89 -12.56 -8.98
CA GLY A 6 -46.57 -11.87 -7.72
C GLY A 6 -45.48 -10.81 -7.87
N ALA A 7 -45.84 -9.63 -8.39
CA ALA A 7 -45.04 -8.42 -8.33
C ALA A 7 -45.24 -7.71 -6.97
N ALA A 8 -44.18 -7.14 -6.41
CA ALA A 8 -44.29 -6.15 -5.34
C ALA A 8 -43.15 -5.12 -5.44
N VAL A 9 -43.44 -4.02 -6.12
CA VAL A 9 -42.71 -2.75 -6.04
C VAL A 9 -43.25 -2.02 -4.82
N LEU A 10 -42.39 -1.62 -3.89
CA LEU A 10 -42.76 -0.73 -2.78
C LEU A 10 -41.92 0.55 -2.88
N LEU A 11 -42.52 1.57 -3.48
CA LEU A 11 -42.09 2.97 -3.39
C LEU A 11 -42.78 3.59 -2.18
N LEU A 12 -42.02 4.10 -1.21
CA LEU A 12 -42.49 5.13 -0.29
C LEU A 12 -41.48 6.27 -0.25
N GLY A 13 -41.86 7.37 -0.90
CA GLY A 13 -41.32 8.69 -0.61
C GLY A 13 -42.10 9.36 0.52
N VAL A 14 -41.45 10.26 1.25
CA VAL A 14 -42.13 11.29 2.05
C VAL A 14 -41.38 12.60 1.86
N ALA A 15 -42.16 13.62 1.49
CA ALA A 15 -41.73 14.99 1.26
C ALA A 15 -42.00 15.88 2.50
N GLY A 16 -41.30 17.01 2.58
CA GLY A 16 -41.66 18.18 3.39
C GLY A 16 -40.59 18.55 4.43
N VAL A 17 -40.36 19.81 4.82
CA VAL A 17 -40.86 21.14 4.43
C VAL A 17 -39.85 22.18 4.97
N ALA A 18 -39.92 23.40 4.43
CA ALA A 18 -39.15 24.57 4.84
C ALA A 18 -39.27 24.96 6.32
N GLY A 19 -38.25 25.64 6.85
CA GLY A 19 -38.33 26.39 8.12
C GLY A 19 -37.01 27.07 8.50
N CYS A 20 -36.99 28.40 8.50
CA CYS A 20 -35.90 29.27 8.94
C CYS A 20 -36.05 29.67 10.44
N SER A 21 -34.90 30.06 11.02
CA SER A 21 -34.67 30.99 12.14
C SER A 21 -34.44 30.46 13.57
N ASP A 22 -33.34 31.03 14.12
CA ASP A 22 -32.82 31.25 15.50
C ASP A 22 -33.85 31.17 16.65
N ASP A 23 -33.52 30.85 17.91
CA ASP A 23 -32.38 31.18 18.76
C ASP A 23 -32.20 30.07 19.84
N LYS A 24 -30.98 29.84 20.35
CA LYS A 24 -30.62 30.12 21.76
C LYS A 24 -29.18 29.67 22.09
N GLU A 25 -28.41 30.66 22.50
CA GLU A 25 -27.09 30.58 23.13
C GLU A 25 -27.04 29.59 24.31
N ALA A 26 -26.04 28.71 24.31
CA ALA A 26 -25.38 28.22 25.52
C ALA A 26 -23.98 27.70 25.17
N THR A 27 -23.03 28.61 25.27
CA THR A 27 -21.64 28.41 25.67
C THR A 27 -21.32 27.03 26.25
N THR A 28 -20.40 26.31 25.61
CA THR A 28 -19.39 25.53 26.35
C THR A 28 -18.17 25.30 25.45
N THR A 29 -17.19 26.17 25.67
CA THR A 29 -15.78 25.99 25.41
C THR A 29 -15.27 24.71 26.08
N THR A 30 -14.58 23.83 25.35
CA THR A 30 -13.54 22.95 25.92
C THR A 30 -12.61 22.50 24.78
N THR A 31 -11.53 23.23 24.52
CA THR A 31 -10.16 23.03 25.05
C THR A 31 -9.34 22.10 24.18
N SER A 32 -8.62 22.74 23.25
CA SER A 32 -7.44 22.23 22.56
C SER A 32 -6.32 22.00 23.56
N SER A 33 -5.92 20.74 23.78
CA SER A 33 -4.80 20.40 24.65
C SER A 33 -3.50 20.49 23.85
N ALA A 34 -2.80 21.60 24.01
CA ALA A 34 -1.45 21.82 23.49
C ALA A 34 -0.44 21.33 24.54
N SER A 35 0.30 20.28 24.24
CA SER A 35 1.43 19.83 25.07
C SER A 35 2.64 20.71 24.82
N THR A 36 2.93 21.63 25.74
CA THR A 36 4.18 22.37 25.79
C THR A 36 5.25 21.52 26.49
N VAL A 37 6.30 21.14 25.76
CA VAL A 37 7.51 20.54 26.34
C VAL A 37 8.46 21.67 26.74
N THR A 38 8.66 21.84 28.05
CA THR A 38 9.65 22.74 28.64
C THR A 38 11.03 22.08 28.58
N VAL A 39 11.95 22.66 27.80
CA VAL A 39 13.35 22.22 27.74
C VAL A 39 14.17 23.02 28.76
N ALA A 40 14.78 22.32 29.72
CA ALA A 40 15.72 22.91 30.67
C ALA A 40 17.14 22.94 30.07
N PRO A 41 17.90 24.05 30.19
CA PRO A 41 19.29 24.10 29.74
C PRO A 41 20.22 23.46 30.79
N SER A 42 20.79 22.30 30.46
CA SER A 42 21.91 21.73 31.21
C SER A 42 23.23 22.25 30.63
N THR A 43 23.94 23.07 31.39
CA THR A 43 25.32 23.47 31.10
C THR A 43 26.26 22.32 31.42
N VAL A 44 26.87 21.73 30.40
CA VAL A 44 27.93 20.72 30.56
C VAL A 44 29.29 21.40 30.43
N THR A 45 30.05 21.38 31.52
CA THR A 45 31.42 21.86 31.61
C THR A 45 32.37 20.93 30.83
N VAL A 46 33.15 21.51 29.91
CA VAL A 46 34.24 20.81 29.21
C VAL A 46 35.45 20.63 30.13
N GLN A 47 35.95 19.40 30.24
CA GLN A 47 37.26 19.11 30.84
C GLN A 47 38.19 18.56 29.74
N PRO A 48 39.37 19.17 29.52
CA PRO A 48 40.37 18.61 28.62
C PRO A 48 41.10 17.48 29.33
N THR A 49 40.84 16.23 28.94
CA THR A 49 41.66 15.08 29.32
C THR A 49 42.71 14.87 28.24
N THR A 50 43.96 15.21 28.56
CA THR A 50 45.13 14.81 27.76
C THR A 50 45.33 13.31 27.93
N THR A 51 45.02 12.52 26.90
CA THR A 51 45.43 11.12 26.83
C THR A 51 46.42 10.95 25.69
N THR A 52 47.67 10.82 26.12
CA THR A 52 48.85 10.35 25.40
C THR A 52 48.52 9.22 24.41
N ASN A 53 48.94 9.44 23.15
CA ASN A 53 49.03 8.43 22.09
C ASN A 53 49.79 7.20 22.60
N ALA A 54 49.07 6.07 22.70
CA ALA A 54 49.66 4.75 22.69
C ALA A 54 49.50 4.21 21.26
N GLU A 55 50.60 4.26 20.52
CA GLU A 55 50.79 3.64 19.21
C GLU A 55 50.43 2.15 19.29
N THR A 56 49.28 1.79 18.71
CA THR A 56 48.86 0.42 18.46
C THR A 56 48.80 0.27 16.94
N ALA A 57 49.58 -0.68 16.42
CA ALA A 57 49.72 -0.94 15.00
C ALA A 57 48.37 -0.99 14.28
N ALA A 58 48.24 -0.18 13.23
CA ALA A 58 47.06 -0.11 12.39
C ALA A 58 46.76 -1.49 11.77
N PRO A 59 45.59 -2.09 11.99
CA PRO A 59 45.13 -3.15 11.10
C PRO A 59 44.91 -2.51 9.72
N ALA A 60 45.43 -3.18 8.68
CA ALA A 60 45.24 -2.79 7.29
C ALA A 60 43.75 -2.54 7.00
N PRO A 61 43.40 -1.58 6.10
CA PRO A 61 42.01 -1.38 5.72
C PRO A 61 41.53 -2.65 5.01
N VAL A 62 40.71 -3.44 5.70
CA VAL A 62 39.87 -4.44 5.03
C VAL A 62 38.86 -3.64 4.22
N ALA A 63 39.13 -3.47 2.92
CA ALA A 63 38.14 -2.95 2.00
C ALA A 63 36.89 -3.85 2.13
N PRO A 64 35.70 -3.29 2.41
CA PRO A 64 34.50 -4.10 2.40
C PRO A 64 34.32 -4.61 0.97
N THR A 65 34.49 -5.91 0.76
CA THR A 65 34.05 -6.57 -0.46
C THR A 65 32.54 -6.66 -0.41
N THR A 66 31.87 -5.53 -0.68
CA THR A 66 30.45 -5.55 -1.05
C THR A 66 30.36 -6.12 -2.45
N THR A 67 30.39 -7.45 -2.55
CA THR A 67 29.83 -8.13 -3.72
C THR A 67 28.32 -7.91 -3.64
N THR A 68 27.86 -6.77 -4.17
CA THR A 68 26.45 -6.57 -4.49
C THR A 68 26.12 -7.63 -5.53
N ALA A 69 25.45 -8.71 -5.10
CA ALA A 69 24.86 -9.66 -6.02
C ALA A 69 23.97 -8.87 -6.98
N ALA A 70 24.19 -9.04 -8.28
CA ALA A 70 23.26 -8.50 -9.27
C ALA A 70 21.85 -9.02 -8.92
N PRO A 71 20.81 -8.16 -8.95
CA PRO A 71 19.47 -8.60 -8.60
C PRO A 71 19.09 -9.77 -9.52
N ALA A 72 18.58 -10.85 -8.91
CA ALA A 72 17.93 -11.90 -9.67
C ALA A 72 16.78 -11.25 -10.47
N GLY A 73 16.69 -11.59 -11.75
CA GLY A 73 15.73 -11.00 -12.66
C GLY A 73 15.15 -12.05 -13.59
N GLY A 74 14.01 -11.70 -14.18
CA GLY A 74 13.22 -12.56 -15.04
C GLY A 74 12.68 -11.82 -16.26
N ILE A 75 11.92 -12.54 -17.08
CA ILE A 75 11.16 -11.96 -18.19
C ILE A 75 9.70 -11.87 -17.76
N MET A 76 9.07 -10.71 -17.97
CA MET A 76 7.67 -10.48 -17.63
C MET A 76 6.76 -11.41 -18.45
N PRO A 77 6.00 -12.31 -17.82
CA PRO A 77 5.06 -13.17 -18.54
C PRO A 77 3.80 -12.41 -18.96
N ALA A 78 3.03 -12.97 -19.90
CA ALA A 78 1.69 -12.49 -20.23
C ALA A 78 0.67 -13.02 -19.21
N VAL A 79 0.19 -12.15 -18.33
CA VAL A 79 -0.66 -12.50 -17.18
C VAL A 79 -2.03 -11.81 -17.16
N VAL A 80 -2.33 -10.99 -18.17
CA VAL A 80 -3.67 -10.38 -18.31
C VAL A 80 -4.74 -11.48 -18.41
N CYS A 81 -5.86 -11.26 -17.74
CA CYS A 81 -6.97 -12.20 -17.54
C CYS A 81 -6.64 -13.49 -16.79
N MET A 82 -5.49 -13.54 -16.11
CA MET A 82 -5.23 -14.57 -15.11
C MET A 82 -5.80 -14.18 -13.75
N ASN A 83 -6.10 -15.19 -12.94
CA ASN A 83 -6.26 -15.01 -11.51
C ASN A 83 -4.97 -14.40 -10.90
N LEU A 84 -5.09 -13.46 -9.95
CA LEU A 84 -3.92 -12.76 -9.40
C LEU A 84 -2.94 -13.73 -8.71
N GLN A 85 -3.40 -14.74 -7.97
CA GLN A 85 -2.48 -15.71 -7.37
C GLN A 85 -1.69 -16.48 -8.44
N ALA A 86 -2.37 -16.90 -9.51
CA ALA A 86 -1.73 -17.62 -10.62
C ALA A 86 -0.73 -16.72 -11.37
N ALA A 87 -1.07 -15.44 -11.58
CA ALA A 87 -0.20 -14.47 -12.21
C ALA A 87 1.10 -14.27 -11.41
N GLN A 88 0.98 -14.09 -10.09
CA GLN A 88 2.13 -13.92 -9.20
C GLN A 88 2.98 -15.18 -9.13
N ASN A 89 2.37 -16.37 -9.14
CA ASN A 89 3.12 -17.63 -9.20
C ASN A 89 3.90 -17.74 -10.52
N LEU A 90 3.31 -17.36 -11.64
CA LEU A 90 3.99 -17.38 -12.93
C LEU A 90 5.18 -16.40 -12.98
N ILE A 91 5.06 -15.23 -12.35
CA ILE A 91 6.18 -14.28 -12.22
C ILE A 91 7.32 -14.88 -11.37
N GLN A 92 6.98 -15.56 -10.27
CA GLN A 92 7.94 -16.29 -9.42
C GLN A 92 8.65 -17.41 -10.18
N ASP A 93 7.91 -18.18 -10.97
CA ASP A 93 8.47 -19.24 -11.83
C ASP A 93 9.43 -18.66 -12.91
N ASN A 94 9.28 -17.37 -13.25
CA ASN A 94 10.19 -16.64 -14.15
C ASN A 94 11.38 -15.98 -13.42
N GLY A 95 11.57 -16.23 -12.12
CA GLY A 95 12.74 -15.81 -11.37
C GLY A 95 12.62 -14.47 -10.63
N VAL A 96 11.40 -13.92 -10.50
CA VAL A 96 11.14 -12.70 -9.72
C VAL A 96 10.19 -13.04 -8.56
N PHE A 97 10.68 -12.96 -7.33
CA PHE A 97 9.93 -13.43 -6.16
C PHE A 97 8.80 -12.48 -5.75
N TYR A 98 9.00 -11.18 -5.92
CA TYR A 98 8.08 -10.15 -5.47
C TYR A 98 7.49 -9.35 -6.64
N SER A 99 6.17 -9.36 -6.72
CA SER A 99 5.36 -8.50 -7.57
C SER A 99 4.43 -7.63 -6.73
N ARG A 100 4.03 -6.49 -7.28
CA ARG A 100 3.03 -5.59 -6.70
C ARG A 100 1.68 -5.77 -7.38
N SER A 101 0.61 -5.44 -6.66
CA SER A 101 -0.72 -5.36 -7.23
C SER A 101 -1.49 -4.16 -6.70
N GLU A 102 -2.43 -3.67 -7.50
CA GLU A 102 -3.29 -2.54 -7.17
C GLU A 102 -4.73 -2.77 -7.64
N ASP A 103 -5.69 -2.26 -6.87
CA ASP A 103 -7.10 -2.32 -7.21
C ASP A 103 -7.41 -1.30 -8.32
N ALA A 104 -7.68 -1.78 -9.53
CA ALA A 104 -7.90 -0.97 -10.71
C ALA A 104 -9.19 -0.13 -10.64
N THR A 105 -10.10 -0.45 -9.72
CA THR A 105 -11.31 0.35 -9.48
C THR A 105 -11.01 1.67 -8.75
N GLY A 106 -9.84 1.77 -8.11
CA GLY A 106 -9.47 2.91 -7.28
C GLY A 106 -10.13 2.91 -5.88
N GLU A 107 -10.84 1.85 -5.51
CA GLU A 107 -11.51 1.73 -4.20
C GLU A 107 -10.53 1.49 -3.02
N GLY A 108 -9.27 1.19 -3.31
CA GLY A 108 -8.23 1.03 -2.28
C GLY A 108 -8.44 -0.19 -1.38
N ARG A 109 -9.08 -1.24 -1.90
CA ARG A 109 -9.39 -2.45 -1.14
C ARG A 109 -8.14 -3.27 -0.88
N MET A 110 -8.07 -3.87 0.31
CA MET A 110 -7.00 -4.79 0.67
C MET A 110 -7.17 -6.13 -0.04
N GLN A 111 -6.15 -6.53 -0.80
CA GLN A 111 -6.09 -7.81 -1.51
C GLN A 111 -5.62 -8.92 -0.56
N VAL A 112 -6.46 -9.28 0.42
CA VAL A 112 -6.08 -10.29 1.44
C VAL A 112 -6.08 -11.72 0.87
N ASN A 113 -6.94 -11.97 -0.12
CA ASN A 113 -7.00 -13.24 -0.84
C ASN A 113 -6.84 -12.96 -2.33
N ASP A 114 -5.63 -13.16 -2.83
CA ASP A 114 -5.26 -12.93 -4.23
C ASP A 114 -6.08 -13.79 -5.19
N SER A 115 -6.54 -14.97 -4.75
CA SER A 115 -7.39 -15.83 -5.58
C SER A 115 -8.79 -15.24 -5.84
N ASN A 116 -9.16 -14.12 -5.19
CA ASN A 116 -10.42 -13.41 -5.41
C ASN A 116 -10.31 -12.25 -6.42
N TRP A 117 -9.20 -12.17 -7.15
CA TRP A 117 -8.90 -11.07 -8.07
C TRP A 117 -8.48 -11.59 -9.44
N VAL A 118 -8.81 -10.81 -10.47
CA VAL A 118 -8.39 -11.05 -11.86
C VAL A 118 -7.52 -9.89 -12.34
N VAL A 119 -6.43 -10.20 -13.03
CA VAL A 119 -5.53 -9.22 -13.64
C VAL A 119 -6.19 -8.63 -14.86
N VAL A 120 -6.37 -7.30 -14.87
CA VAL A 120 -6.95 -6.57 -16.01
C VAL A 120 -5.89 -5.79 -16.79
N SER A 121 -4.74 -5.51 -16.16
CA SER A 121 -3.58 -4.88 -16.79
C SER A 121 -2.31 -5.33 -16.09
N GLN A 122 -1.19 -5.25 -16.81
CA GLN A 122 0.14 -5.52 -16.27
C GLN A 122 1.12 -4.45 -16.73
N SER A 123 2.13 -4.19 -15.89
CA SER A 123 3.29 -3.39 -16.24
C SER A 123 4.55 -4.04 -15.64
N PRO A 124 5.66 -4.14 -16.38
CA PRO A 124 5.81 -3.82 -17.81
C PRO A 124 5.07 -4.80 -18.75
N GLU A 125 5.16 -4.55 -20.05
CA GLU A 125 4.61 -5.44 -21.08
C GLU A 125 5.26 -6.82 -21.07
N PRO A 126 4.58 -7.87 -21.58
CA PRO A 126 5.17 -9.19 -21.72
C PRO A 126 6.47 -9.18 -22.52
N GLY A 127 7.45 -9.99 -22.11
CA GLY A 127 8.76 -10.08 -22.77
C GLY A 127 9.79 -9.06 -22.28
N VAL A 128 9.39 -8.08 -21.46
CA VAL A 128 10.31 -7.10 -20.86
C VAL A 128 11.06 -7.73 -19.69
N ALA A 129 12.35 -7.41 -19.57
CA ALA A 129 13.15 -7.83 -18.42
C ALA A 129 12.68 -7.09 -17.15
N ILE A 130 12.49 -7.84 -16.06
CA ILE A 130 12.03 -7.34 -14.76
C ILE A 130 12.93 -7.85 -13.64
N THR A 131 13.04 -7.05 -12.59
CA THR A 131 13.64 -7.40 -11.30
C THR A 131 12.59 -7.31 -10.18
N GLU A 132 13.01 -7.54 -8.95
CA GLU A 132 12.14 -7.55 -7.77
C GLU A 132 11.31 -6.26 -7.62
N GLY A 133 9.99 -6.41 -7.59
CA GLY A 133 9.05 -5.30 -7.42
C GLY A 133 8.76 -4.48 -8.69
N ASP A 134 9.40 -4.77 -9.82
CA ASP A 134 9.13 -4.07 -11.08
C ASP A 134 7.75 -4.42 -11.63
N ALA A 135 7.32 -5.67 -11.47
CA ALA A 135 6.01 -6.14 -11.92
C ALA A 135 4.89 -5.51 -11.08
N VAL A 136 3.98 -4.79 -11.75
CA VAL A 136 2.76 -4.21 -11.18
C VAL A 136 1.56 -4.79 -11.91
N LEU A 137 0.63 -5.37 -11.16
CA LEU A 137 -0.59 -5.97 -11.67
C LEU A 137 -1.80 -5.14 -11.24
N SER A 138 -2.50 -4.53 -12.19
CA SER A 138 -3.78 -3.87 -11.89
C SER A 138 -4.88 -4.92 -11.95
N VAL A 139 -5.69 -5.02 -10.90
CA VAL A 139 -6.67 -6.10 -10.73
C VAL A 139 -8.07 -5.58 -10.43
N VAL A 140 -9.06 -6.39 -10.75
CA VAL A 140 -10.47 -6.19 -10.38
C VAL A 140 -10.95 -7.42 -9.61
N LYS A 141 -11.91 -7.25 -8.70
CA LYS A 141 -12.43 -8.38 -7.92
C LYS A 141 -13.23 -9.30 -8.84
N ILE A 142 -13.10 -10.62 -8.65
CA ILE A 142 -13.86 -11.58 -9.46
C ILE A 142 -15.37 -11.35 -9.25
N GLY A 143 -16.11 -11.29 -10.37
CA GLY A 143 -17.54 -11.03 -10.41
C GLY A 143 -17.91 -9.56 -10.64
N GLU A 144 -16.93 -8.65 -10.62
CA GLU A 144 -17.11 -7.27 -11.09
C GLU A 144 -16.90 -7.19 -12.61
N THR A 145 -17.34 -6.08 -13.22
CA THR A 145 -17.19 -5.85 -14.65
C THR A 145 -15.72 -5.63 -15.00
N SER A 146 -15.17 -6.49 -15.85
CA SER A 146 -13.84 -6.32 -16.46
C SER A 146 -13.85 -6.70 -17.95
N ALA A 147 -12.74 -6.44 -18.65
CA ALA A 147 -12.52 -6.91 -20.02
C ALA A 147 -12.09 -8.40 -20.08
N CYS A 148 -11.83 -8.96 -18.91
CA CYS A 148 -11.81 -10.37 -18.59
C CYS A 148 -13.18 -10.74 -18.00
#